data_AF-A0A951UQN4-F1
#
_entry.id   AF-A0A951UQN4-F1
#
_cell.length_a   1.000
_cell.length_b   1.000
_cell.length_c   1.000
_cell.angle_alpha   90.00
_cell.angle_beta   90.00
_cell.angle_gamma   90.00
#
_symmetry.space_group_name_H-M   'P 1'
#
loop_
_entity.id
_entity.type
_entity.pdbx_description
1 polymer ?
#
loop_
_entity_poly.entity_id
_entity_poly.type
_entity_poly.pdbx_seq_one_letter_code
_entity_poly.pdbx_strand_id
1 'polypeptide(L)' 'MVIIDLRMPFLDGITTIRALKKMNPDVLIIAMSGSDTSEDKAKARECGVQDFLIKPFTANDLFSVLHRVLAI' A
#
# COMPACT_ATOMS: atom_id res chain seq x y z
N MET A 1 -8.60 -1.75 -7.24
CA MET A 1 -7.47 -2.01 -6.32
C MET A 1 -6.22 -1.41 -6.94
N VAL A 2 -5.33 -0.84 -6.12
CA VAL A 2 -4.06 -0.24 -6.54
C VAL A 2 -2.94 -0.77 -5.64
N ILE A 3 -1.81 -1.13 -6.23
CA ILE A 3 -0.58 -1.45 -5.50
C ILE A 3 0.36 -0.27 -5.71
N ILE A 4 0.84 0.35 -4.63
CA ILE A 4 1.62 1.59 -4.70
C ILE A 4 2.93 1.49 -3.93
N ASP A 5 4.00 2.04 -4.48
CA ASP A 5 5.27 2.21 -3.78
C ASP A 5 5.23 3.46 -2.89
N LEU A 6 5.64 3.34 -1.63
CA LEU A 6 5.76 4.50 -0.74
C LEU A 6 6.99 5.35 -1.04
N ARG A 7 8.02 4.78 -1.64
CA ARG A 7 9.29 5.45 -1.93
C ARG A 7 9.43 5.67 -3.43
N MET A 8 8.67 6.63 -3.96
CA MET A 8 8.81 7.09 -5.35
C MET A 8 9.66 8.36 -5.41
N PRO A 9 10.54 8.52 -6.40
CA PRO A 9 11.16 9.81 -6.64
C PRO A 9 10.06 10.80 -7.10
N PHE A 10 10.12 12.03 -6.61
CA PHE A 10 9.22 13.15 -6.95
C PHE A 10 7.81 13.15 -6.34
N LEU A 11 7.09 12.03 -6.30
CA LEU A 11 5.74 11.99 -5.74
C LEU A 11 5.69 11.13 -4.48
N ASP A 12 5.28 11.72 -3.37
CA ASP A 12 5.12 11.00 -2.11
C ASP A 12 3.97 9.97 -2.19
N GLY A 13 4.26 8.71 -1.85
CA GLY A 13 3.27 7.63 -1.91
C GLY A 13 2.08 7.87 -0.98
N ILE A 14 2.30 8.46 0.20
CA ILE A 14 1.21 8.81 1.13
C ILE A 14 0.29 9.87 0.53
N THR A 15 0.86 10.91 -0.08
CA THR A 15 0.10 11.95 -0.78
C THR A 15 -0.73 11.37 -1.92
N THR A 16 -0.18 10.41 -2.64
CA THR A 16 -0.90 9.70 -3.71
C THR A 16 -2.07 8.87 -3.16
N ILE A 17 -1.86 8.14 -2.06
CA ILE A 17 -2.91 7.36 -1.39
C ILE A 17 -4.07 8.27 -0.97
N ARG A 18 -3.78 9.43 -0.38
CA ARG A 18 -4.80 10.42 0.01
C ARG A 18 -5.58 10.95 -1.19
N ALA A 19 -4.91 11.23 -2.30
CA ALA A 19 -5.56 11.67 -3.53
C ALA A 19 -6.49 10.57 -4.10
N LEU A 20 -6.01 9.32 -4.15
CA LEU A 20 -6.80 8.17 -4.61
C LEU A 20 -8.04 7.95 -3.74
N LYS A 21 -7.90 8.02 -2.41
CA LYS A 21 -9.03 7.90 -1.48
C LYS A 21 -10.03 9.04 -1.59
N LYS A 22 -9.58 10.25 -1.93
CA LYS A 22 -10.48 11.38 -2.19
C LYS A 22 -11.27 11.21 -3.49
N MET A 23 -10.67 10.61 -4.52
CA MET A 23 -11.32 10.33 -5.80
C MET A 23 -12.27 9.13 -5.72
N ASN A 24 -11.88 8.09 -4.98
CA ASN A 24 -12.67 6.89 -4.75
C ASN A 24 -12.39 6.38 -3.32
N PRO A 25 -13.29 6.66 -2.36
CA PRO A 25 -13.13 6.21 -0.97
C PRO A 25 -12.97 4.70 -0.81
N ASP A 26 -13.62 3.93 -1.68
CA ASP A 26 -13.69 2.47 -1.64
C ASP A 26 -12.53 1.79 -2.36
N VAL A 27 -11.61 2.54 -2.99
CA VAL A 27 -10.46 1.94 -3.66
C VAL A 27 -9.61 1.16 -2.67
N LEU A 28 -9.41 -0.13 -2.94
CA LEU A 28 -8.48 -0.97 -2.18
C LEU A 28 -7.04 -0.60 -2.56
N ILE A 29 -6.20 -0.38 -1.57
CA ILE A 29 -4.81 0.03 -1.70
C ILE A 29 -3.91 -0.94 -0.91
N ILE A 30 -2.90 -1.46 -1.59
CA ILE A 30 -1.78 -2.19 -1.01
C ILE A 30 -0.54 -1.31 -1.13
N ALA A 31 0.12 -1.02 -0.01
CA ALA A 31 1.36 -0.24 -0.03
C ALA A 31 2.58 -1.15 -0.10
N MET A 32 3.64 -0.71 -0.78
CA MET A 32 4.92 -1.40 -0.87
C MET A 32 6.04 -0.50 -0.35
N SER A 33 6.97 -1.04 0.42
CA SER A 33 8.13 -0.28 0.92
C SER A 33 9.38 -1.15 1.00
N GLY A 34 10.55 -0.54 0.77
CA GLY A 34 11.86 -1.19 1.00
C GLY A 34 12.32 -1.16 2.45
N SER A 35 11.66 -0.38 3.31
CA SER A 35 11.95 -0.30 4.74
C SER A 35 10.71 -0.59 5.56
N ASP A 36 10.85 -1.49 6.53
CA ASP A 36 9.81 -1.78 7.52
C ASP A 36 9.91 -0.83 8.72
N THR A 37 9.73 0.47 8.48
CA THR A 37 9.65 1.42 9.59
C THR A 37 8.22 1.43 10.12
N SER A 38 8.09 1.37 11.46
CA SER A 38 6.79 1.44 12.14
C SER A 38 6.04 2.73 11.78
N GLU A 39 6.76 3.82 11.48
CA GLU A 39 6.20 5.12 11.11
C GLU A 39 5.54 5.10 9.73
N ASP A 40 6.19 4.51 8.71
CA ASP A 40 5.60 4.43 7.36
C ASP A 40 4.35 3.55 7.36
N LYS A 41 4.39 2.44 8.11
CA LYS A 41 3.23 1.56 8.31
C LYS A 41 2.08 2.28 9.01
N ALA A 42 2.37 3.08 10.05
CA ALA A 42 1.35 3.85 10.76
C ALA A 42 0.67 4.88 9.84
N LYS A 43 1.46 5.71 9.15
CA LYS A 43 0.95 6.75 8.23
C LYS A 43 0.09 6.17 7.10
N ALA A 44 0.52 5.07 6.50
CA ALA A 44 -0.24 4.44 5.43
C ALA A 44 -1.52 3.76 5.94
N ARG A 45 -1.51 3.14 7.13
CA ARG A 45 -2.73 2.62 7.77
C ARG A 45 -3.74 3.74 8.06
N GLU A 46 -3.29 4.87 8.57
CA GLU A 46 -4.13 6.06 8.79
C GLU A 46 -4.78 6.58 7.50
N CYS A 47 -4.13 6.36 6.35
CA CYS A 47 -4.65 6.72 5.04
C CYS A 47 -5.58 5.66 4.42
N GLY A 48 -5.94 4.61 5.16
CA GLY A 48 -6.90 3.60 4.72
C GLY A 48 -6.33 2.54 3.78
N VAL A 49 -5.03 2.25 3.87
CA VAL A 49 -4.38 1.11 3.21
C VAL A 49 -4.82 -0.21 3.85
N GLN A 50 -5.10 -1.22 3.03
CA GLN A 50 -5.57 -2.53 3.50
C GLN A 50 -4.42 -3.43 3.97
N ASP A 51 -3.30 -3.43 3.24
CA ASP A 51 -2.15 -4.26 3.57
C ASP A 51 -0.84 -3.67 3.04
N PHE A 52 0.28 -4.26 3.48
CA PHE A 52 1.64 -3.85 3.15
C PHE A 52 2.48 -4.99 2.61
N LEU A 53 3.35 -4.66 1.67
CA LEU A 53 4.34 -5.57 1.11
C LEU A 53 5.74 -5.00 1.28
N ILE A 54 6.61 -5.73 1.99
CA ILE A 54 8.00 -5.31 2.22
C ILE A 54 8.88 -5.86 1.11
N LYS A 55 9.70 -5.01 0.51
CA LYS A 55 10.69 -5.42 -0.49
C LYS A 55 11.97 -5.93 0.19
N PRO A 56 12.67 -6.92 -0.39
CA PRO A 56 12.25 -7.70 -1.55
C PRO A 56 11.13 -8.69 -1.18
N PHE A 57 10.19 -8.90 -2.10
CA PHE A 57 9.10 -9.87 -1.96
C PHE A 57 9.08 -10.82 -3.15
N THR A 58 8.52 -12.02 -2.94
CA THR A 58 8.28 -13.00 -3.99
C THR A 58 6.89 -12.82 -4.61
N ALA A 59 6.65 -13.47 -5.75
CA ALA A 59 5.31 -13.54 -6.33
C ALA A 59 4.30 -14.17 -5.34
N ASN A 60 4.73 -15.16 -4.55
CA ASN A 60 3.87 -15.84 -3.59
C ASN A 60 3.45 -14.92 -2.42
N ASP A 61 4.34 -14.03 -1.98
CA ASP A 61 4.02 -13.02 -0.98
C ASP A 61 2.96 -12.05 -1.52
N LEU A 62 3.13 -11.60 -2.76
CA LEU A 62 2.16 -10.75 -3.44
C LEU A 62 0.79 -11.46 -3.56
N PHE A 63 0.75 -12.70 -4.02
CA PHE A 63 -0.50 -13.48 -4.09
C PHE A 63 -1.18 -13.60 -2.72
N SER A 64 -0.40 -13.88 -1.67
CA SER A 64 -0.94 -13.99 -0.30
C SER A 64 -1.60 -12.69 0.17
N VAL A 65 -1.00 -11.54 -0.14
CA VAL A 65 -1.59 -10.23 0.16
C VAL A 65 -2.84 -9.97 -0.69
N LEU A 66 -2.81 -10.31 -1.98
CA LEU A 66 -3.97 -10.16 -2.87
C LEU A 66 -5.18 -10.97 -2.38
N HIS A 67 -4.97 -12.23 -2.02
CA HIS A 67 -6.01 -13.09 -1.43
C HIS A 67 -6.59 -12.47 -0.15
N ARG A 68 -5.74 -11.95 0.74
CA ARG A 68 -6.18 -11.29 1.99
C ARG A 68 -7.04 -10.05 1.72
N VAL A 69 -6.65 -9.22 0.76
CA VAL A 69 -7.31 -7.93 0.48
C VAL A 69 -8.58 -8.10 -0.35
N LEU A 70 -8.59 -9.04 -1.29
CA LEU A 70 -9.74 -9.32 -2.15
C LEU A 70 -10.74 -10.30 -1.52
N ALA A 71 -10.37 -10.95 -0.41
CA ALA A 71 -11.18 -11.97 0.27
C ALA A 71 -11.66 -13.11 -0.67
N ILE A 72 -10.77 -13.50 -1.59
CA ILE A 72 -10.93 -14.61 -2.56
C ILE A 72 -9.93 -15.72 -2.28
#